data_AF-A0A944HKH4-F1
#
_entry.id   AF-A0A944HKH4-F1
#
_cell.length_a   1.000
_cell.length_b   1.000
_cell.length_c   1.000
_cell.angle_alpha   90.00
_cell.angle_beta   90.00
_cell.angle_gamma   90.00
#
_symmetry.space_group_name_H-M   'P 1'
#
loop_
_entity.id
_entity.type
_entity.pdbx_description
1 polymer ?
#
loop_
_entity_poly.entity_id
_entity_poly.type
_entity_poly.pdbx_seq_one_letter_code
_entity_poly.pdbx_strand_id
1 'polypeptide(L)'
;MNPSHHPAPRPSAADEGAQHPALHWSRGEKALLVLGILSGIGVGTLGLASSYRALEEKAAKTAAQGGWGWGTYAWMLPVGVDLGILVFSIVNLLLVKAEKPLAWVKWIPRLLTVVTIVLNWQTGATLEGKLGHAALAALWVVLSEIAAHLYAAHIGRLKGRSEMERIRFSRWLYSPVGSARVNRLMKTWEITSYETALQRDRALMVYRSQMRAEFGRLWRFKAPEEKLQPLRLAAYGMTIEEALTEPERQADAKDERARRRRLQQAEGRVQEVEAESQVKAAELQAQAAELRAAADLEAAKAESEAAASVRAQQAEADLQVRQAEADAAIKRLTAEARARVAELEAEEVARQDELARKRERDQLIWQSERERLLTEQQDEARRREAEAQQQVVEAELKESAEAATARRIAAQEEQAAAEAEQHAAEARQRAAEAELKAQQDLQAAAEAESRTRVLERQAAEEEAAAAEARLKAAADALKAADLEAEARLTPMEREARQVADMIRDAGYDVEAVKLSHIETVLGVSQGTASGRRKRAVQILRDNKELPVTAQAAARV
;
A
#
# COMPACT_ATOMS: atom_id res chain seq x y z
N MET A 1 6.53 -65.33 -41.64
CA MET A 1 7.31 -64.43 -40.76
C MET A 1 7.01 -63.00 -41.17
N ASN A 2 6.11 -62.34 -40.42
CA ASN A 2 5.73 -60.95 -40.61
C ASN A 2 5.73 -60.37 -39.18
N PRO A 3 6.51 -59.31 -38.86
CA PRO A 3 6.67 -58.87 -37.49
C PRO A 3 5.41 -58.12 -37.03
N SER A 4 4.78 -58.66 -36.00
CA SER A 4 3.63 -58.11 -35.29
C SER A 4 4.01 -56.76 -34.66
N HIS A 5 3.45 -55.66 -35.16
CA HIS A 5 3.49 -54.38 -34.48
C HIS A 5 2.61 -54.47 -33.22
N HIS A 6 3.24 -54.55 -32.05
CA HIS A 6 2.58 -54.25 -30.78
C HIS A 6 2.23 -52.76 -30.73
N PRO A 7 0.96 -52.38 -30.55
CA PRO A 7 0.64 -50.99 -30.19
C PRO A 7 1.16 -50.72 -28.78
N ALA A 8 1.97 -49.68 -28.64
CA ALA A 8 2.45 -49.21 -27.34
C ALA A 8 1.26 -48.91 -26.40
N PRO A 9 1.40 -49.15 -25.08
CA PRO A 9 0.36 -48.80 -24.12
C PRO A 9 0.10 -47.29 -24.20
N ARG A 10 -1.16 -46.91 -24.41
CA ARG A 10 -1.58 -45.50 -24.32
C ARG A 10 -1.30 -45.02 -22.90
N PRO A 11 -0.66 -43.84 -22.72
CA PRO A 11 -0.49 -43.27 -21.39
C PRO A 11 -1.87 -43.09 -20.74
N SER A 12 -1.99 -43.52 -19.49
CA SER A 12 -3.16 -43.34 -18.65
C SER A 12 -3.47 -41.84 -18.53
N ALA A 13 -4.76 -41.47 -18.63
CA ALA A 13 -5.25 -40.10 -18.44
C ALA A 13 -4.94 -39.48 -17.06
N ALA A 14 -4.25 -40.21 -16.18
CA ALA A 14 -3.74 -39.73 -14.90
C ALA A 14 -2.43 -38.90 -15.03
N ASP A 15 -1.73 -38.95 -16.16
CA ASP A 15 -0.43 -38.24 -16.34
C ASP A 15 -0.55 -36.85 -17.01
N GLU A 16 -1.74 -36.47 -17.48
CA GLU A 16 -1.96 -35.17 -18.17
C GLU A 16 -2.30 -34.00 -17.22
N GLY A 17 -2.41 -34.26 -15.91
CA GLY A 17 -2.96 -33.29 -14.94
C GLY A 17 -1.99 -32.28 -14.33
N ALA A 18 -0.69 -32.34 -14.62
CA ALA A 18 0.30 -31.43 -14.00
C ALA A 18 0.82 -30.36 -14.98
N GLN A 19 -0.05 -29.78 -15.80
CA GLN A 19 0.27 -28.52 -16.47
C GLN A 19 0.20 -27.39 -15.45
N HIS A 20 1.35 -27.01 -14.89
CA HIS A 20 1.46 -25.78 -14.11
C HIS A 20 0.88 -24.62 -14.95
N PRO A 21 -0.08 -23.84 -14.43
CA PRO A 21 -0.68 -22.75 -15.19
C PRO A 21 0.44 -21.80 -15.61
N ALA A 22 0.71 -21.76 -16.92
CA ALA A 22 1.59 -20.77 -17.48
C ALA A 22 0.92 -19.41 -17.24
N LEU A 23 1.44 -18.65 -16.28
CA LEU A 23 1.02 -17.27 -16.02
C LEU A 23 1.02 -16.53 -17.36
N HIS A 24 -0.17 -16.20 -17.86
CA HIS A 24 -0.34 -15.58 -19.17
C HIS A 24 -0.40 -14.07 -18.98
N TRP A 25 0.71 -13.38 -19.23
CA TRP A 25 0.84 -11.95 -18.97
C TRP A 25 0.12 -11.14 -20.04
N SER A 26 -0.78 -10.25 -19.62
CA SER A 26 -1.44 -9.28 -20.51
C SER A 26 -0.42 -8.29 -21.09
N ARG A 27 -0.81 -7.58 -22.17
CA ARG A 27 0.05 -6.53 -22.76
C ARG A 27 0.33 -5.40 -21.75
N GLY A 28 -0.66 -5.06 -20.92
CA GLY A 28 -0.51 -4.06 -19.85
C GLY A 28 0.47 -4.52 -18.76
N GLU A 29 0.38 -5.77 -18.32
CA GLU A 29 1.32 -6.35 -17.34
C GLU A 29 2.75 -6.43 -17.87
N LYS A 30 2.93 -6.74 -19.16
CA LYS A 30 4.25 -6.69 -19.81
C LYS A 30 4.81 -5.27 -19.87
N ALA A 31 3.98 -4.28 -20.19
CA ALA A 31 4.39 -2.88 -20.18
C ALA A 31 4.78 -2.42 -18.77
N LEU A 32 3.99 -2.80 -17.75
CA LEU A 32 4.30 -2.53 -16.34
C LEU A 32 5.59 -3.22 -15.90
N LEU A 33 5.84 -4.45 -16.34
CA LEU A 33 7.09 -5.16 -16.07
C LEU A 33 8.29 -4.42 -16.67
N VAL A 34 8.22 -4.03 -17.95
CA VAL A 34 9.29 -3.29 -18.63
C VAL A 34 9.53 -1.94 -17.96
N LEU A 35 8.46 -1.20 -17.67
CA LEU A 35 8.55 0.08 -16.96
C LEU A 35 9.17 -0.11 -15.57
N GLY A 36 8.72 -1.12 -14.82
CA GLY A 36 9.26 -1.44 -13.49
C GLY A 36 10.74 -1.81 -13.53
N ILE A 37 11.19 -2.57 -14.54
CA ILE A 37 12.61 -2.89 -14.74
C ILE A 37 13.41 -1.61 -15.03
N LEU A 38 12.94 -0.76 -15.95
CA LEU A 38 13.63 0.48 -16.32
C LEU A 38 13.70 1.46 -15.14
N SER A 39 12.59 1.66 -14.42
CA SER A 39 12.54 2.48 -13.21
C SER A 39 13.43 1.91 -12.11
N GLY A 40 13.44 0.59 -11.92
CA GLY A 40 14.34 -0.08 -10.99
C GLY A 40 15.81 0.18 -11.31
N ILE A 41 16.21 0.03 -12.58
CA ILE A 41 17.58 0.35 -13.04
C ILE A 41 17.93 1.81 -12.75
N GLY A 42 17.04 2.75 -13.06
CA GLY A 42 17.26 4.17 -12.80
C GLY A 42 17.44 4.48 -11.32
N VAL A 43 16.53 4.01 -10.48
CA VAL A 43 16.55 4.19 -9.03
C VAL A 43 17.79 3.52 -8.40
N GLY A 44 18.11 2.30 -8.82
CA GLY A 44 19.29 1.57 -8.36
C GLY A 44 20.59 2.29 -8.72
N THR A 45 20.69 2.83 -9.94
CA THR A 45 21.88 3.57 -10.40
C THR A 45 22.09 4.86 -9.58
N LEU A 46 21.00 5.59 -9.31
CA LEU A 46 21.04 6.80 -8.49
C LEU A 46 21.41 6.49 -7.03
N GLY A 47 20.84 5.44 -6.46
CA GLY A 47 21.17 4.97 -5.11
C GLY A 47 22.64 4.56 -4.98
N LEU A 48 23.16 3.81 -5.97
CA LEU A 48 24.56 3.41 -6.03
C LEU A 48 25.50 4.63 -6.14
N ALA A 49 25.21 5.56 -7.06
CA ALA A 49 26.04 6.75 -7.25
C ALA A 49 26.06 7.67 -6.01
N SER A 50 24.92 7.81 -5.34
CA SER A 50 24.80 8.59 -4.10
C SER A 50 25.56 7.92 -2.94
N SER A 51 25.38 6.61 -2.75
CA SER A 51 26.10 5.81 -1.75
C SER A 51 27.61 5.86 -1.98
N TYR A 52 28.04 5.70 -3.24
CA TYR A 52 29.44 5.74 -3.64
C TYR A 52 30.12 7.05 -3.22
N ARG A 53 29.54 8.20 -3.62
CA ARG A 53 30.12 9.50 -3.29
C ARG A 53 30.14 9.77 -1.78
N ALA A 54 29.06 9.44 -1.08
CA ALA A 54 28.97 9.65 0.36
C ALA A 54 30.02 8.82 1.14
N LEU A 55 30.23 7.57 0.72
CA LEU A 55 31.24 6.68 1.31
C LEU A 55 32.66 7.11 0.95
N GLU A 56 32.90 7.47 -0.31
CA GLU A 56 34.21 7.93 -0.79
C GLU A 56 34.64 9.21 -0.08
N GLU A 57 33.77 10.23 -0.01
CA GLU A 57 34.08 11.49 0.67
C GLU A 57 34.38 11.29 2.16
N LYS A 58 33.63 10.40 2.82
CA LYS A 58 33.88 10.09 4.24
C LYS A 58 35.13 9.24 4.43
N ALA A 59 35.43 8.33 3.51
CA ALA A 59 36.65 7.53 3.53
C ALA A 59 37.90 8.39 3.27
N ALA A 60 37.81 9.40 2.39
CA ALA A 60 38.90 10.30 2.04
C ALA A 60 39.29 11.24 3.19
N LYS A 61 38.32 11.67 4.00
CA LYS A 61 38.56 12.51 5.19
C LYS A 61 39.42 11.77 6.23
N THR A 62 40.32 12.48 6.89
CA THR A 62 41.15 11.92 7.96
C THR A 62 40.32 11.66 9.23
N ALA A 63 40.82 10.79 10.12
CA ALA A 63 40.15 10.51 11.39
C ALA A 63 39.94 11.77 12.25
N ALA A 64 40.87 12.73 12.20
CA ALA A 64 40.77 14.02 12.88
C ALA A 64 39.58 14.87 12.37
N GLN A 65 39.12 14.65 11.14
CA GLN A 65 37.99 15.32 10.51
C GLN A 65 36.70 14.49 10.56
N GLY A 66 36.68 13.39 11.34
CA GLY A 66 35.55 12.48 11.44
C GLY A 66 35.39 11.50 10.26
N GLY A 67 36.42 11.36 9.43
CA GLY A 67 36.47 10.38 8.33
C GLY A 67 37.19 9.08 8.71
N TRP A 68 37.34 8.17 7.74
CA TRP A 68 37.98 6.86 7.97
C TRP A 68 39.45 6.79 7.58
N GLY A 69 40.03 7.85 7.00
CA GLY A 69 41.47 7.97 6.78
C GLY A 69 42.05 7.08 5.67
N TRP A 70 41.27 6.75 4.65
CA TRP A 70 41.70 5.92 3.52
C TRP A 70 42.55 6.69 2.49
N GLY A 71 42.57 8.03 2.57
CA GLY A 71 43.37 8.88 1.70
C GLY A 71 43.09 8.62 0.22
N THR A 72 44.16 8.38 -0.55
CA THR A 72 44.09 8.11 -2.01
C THR A 72 43.28 6.86 -2.37
N TYR A 73 43.06 5.94 -1.43
CA TYR A 73 42.35 4.67 -1.64
C TYR A 73 40.89 4.70 -1.19
N ALA A 74 40.32 5.89 -0.91
CA ALA A 74 38.94 6.06 -0.46
C ALA A 74 37.89 5.37 -1.36
N TRP A 75 38.12 5.35 -2.67
CA TRP A 75 37.26 4.70 -3.64
C TRP A 75 37.15 3.17 -3.45
N MET A 76 38.16 2.53 -2.85
CA MET A 76 38.17 1.07 -2.67
C MET A 76 37.09 0.59 -1.70
N LEU A 77 36.68 1.42 -0.74
CA LEU A 77 35.68 1.06 0.25
C LEU A 77 34.30 0.81 -0.37
N PRO A 78 33.66 1.78 -1.07
CA PRO A 78 32.38 1.54 -1.72
C PRO A 78 32.49 0.47 -2.82
N VAL A 79 33.57 0.47 -3.62
CA VAL A 79 33.76 -0.53 -4.68
C VAL A 79 33.91 -1.93 -4.12
N GLY A 80 34.73 -2.12 -3.08
CA GLY A 80 35.02 -3.42 -2.50
C GLY A 80 33.78 -4.07 -1.87
N VAL A 81 32.96 -3.28 -1.16
CA VAL A 81 31.73 -3.76 -0.54
C VAL A 81 30.71 -4.16 -1.60
N ASP A 82 30.43 -3.29 -2.59
CA ASP A 82 29.41 -3.54 -3.61
C ASP A 82 29.83 -4.64 -4.60
N LEU A 83 31.11 -4.69 -4.98
CA LEU A 83 31.65 -5.78 -5.80
C LEU A 83 31.62 -7.10 -5.03
N GLY A 84 31.86 -7.08 -3.72
CA GLY A 84 31.69 -8.23 -2.85
C GLY A 84 30.26 -8.77 -2.90
N ILE A 85 29.25 -7.91 -2.74
CA ILE A 85 27.84 -8.29 -2.86
C ILE A 85 27.57 -8.91 -4.23
N LEU A 86 28.03 -8.28 -5.32
CA LEU A 86 27.82 -8.77 -6.68
C LEU A 86 28.45 -10.15 -6.90
N VAL A 87 29.73 -10.31 -6.56
CA VAL A 87 30.48 -11.55 -6.78
C VAL A 87 29.89 -12.69 -5.95
N PHE A 88 29.64 -12.49 -4.65
CA PHE A 88 29.07 -13.54 -3.80
C PHE A 88 27.63 -13.88 -4.17
N SER A 89 26.84 -12.91 -4.66
CA SER A 89 25.52 -13.17 -5.23
C SER A 89 25.60 -14.02 -6.50
N ILE A 90 26.52 -13.72 -7.43
CA ILE A 90 26.75 -14.54 -8.63
C ILE A 90 27.18 -15.95 -8.24
N VAL A 91 28.14 -16.10 -7.32
CA VAL A 91 28.57 -17.42 -6.82
C VAL A 91 27.41 -18.18 -6.20
N ASN A 92 26.58 -17.52 -5.39
CA ASN A 92 25.39 -18.13 -4.81
C ASN A 92 24.40 -18.61 -5.90
N LEU A 93 24.15 -17.80 -6.94
CA LEU A 93 23.31 -18.19 -8.07
C LEU A 93 23.90 -19.38 -8.84
N LEU A 94 25.22 -19.41 -9.05
CA LEU A 94 25.91 -20.53 -9.70
C LEU A 94 25.83 -21.81 -8.85
N LEU A 95 25.95 -21.72 -7.52
CA LEU A 95 25.80 -22.86 -6.62
C LEU A 95 24.37 -23.42 -6.62
N VAL A 96 23.36 -22.53 -6.66
CA VAL A 96 21.95 -22.93 -6.85
C VAL A 96 21.78 -23.65 -8.18
N LYS A 97 22.39 -23.13 -9.26
CA LYS A 97 22.38 -23.75 -10.59
C LYS A 97 23.10 -25.11 -10.60
N ALA A 98 24.20 -25.25 -9.87
CA ALA A 98 25.03 -26.45 -9.77
C ALA A 98 24.52 -27.51 -8.76
N GLU A 99 23.37 -27.27 -8.12
CA GLU A 99 22.71 -28.22 -7.20
C GLU A 99 23.51 -28.58 -5.95
N LYS A 100 24.51 -27.76 -5.61
CA LYS A 100 25.29 -27.86 -4.38
C LYS A 100 25.12 -26.56 -3.59
N PRO A 101 23.92 -26.27 -3.04
CA PRO A 101 23.71 -25.02 -2.31
C PRO A 101 24.48 -25.07 -0.98
N LEU A 102 25.59 -24.34 -0.89
CA LEU A 102 26.25 -24.10 0.40
C LEU A 102 25.40 -23.09 1.18
N ALA A 103 24.61 -23.60 2.14
CA ALA A 103 23.66 -22.80 2.91
C ALA A 103 24.30 -21.66 3.74
N TRP A 104 25.62 -21.60 3.89
CA TRP A 104 26.28 -20.48 4.56
C TRP A 104 26.59 -19.32 3.60
N VAL A 105 26.84 -19.59 2.31
CA VAL A 105 27.25 -18.58 1.30
C VAL A 105 26.16 -17.53 1.10
N LYS A 106 24.89 -17.91 1.19
CA LYS A 106 23.74 -16.99 1.13
C LYS A 106 23.73 -15.92 2.22
N TRP A 107 24.49 -16.10 3.31
CA TRP A 107 24.58 -15.10 4.37
C TRP A 107 25.63 -14.02 4.08
N ILE A 108 26.60 -14.29 3.20
CA ILE A 108 27.67 -13.32 2.89
C ILE A 108 27.12 -12.05 2.24
N PRO A 109 26.31 -12.11 1.16
CA PRO A 109 25.73 -10.89 0.56
C PRO A 109 24.83 -10.14 1.54
N ARG A 110 24.10 -10.85 2.41
CA ARG A 110 23.22 -10.25 3.42
C ARG A 110 24.00 -9.52 4.51
N LEU A 111 25.12 -10.11 4.96
CA LEU A 111 26.01 -9.44 5.90
C LEU A 111 26.65 -8.20 5.26
N LEU A 112 27.14 -8.32 4.03
CA LEU A 112 27.69 -7.19 3.28
C LEU A 112 26.64 -6.08 3.06
N THR A 113 25.37 -6.44 2.81
CA THR A 113 24.24 -5.49 2.74
C THR A 113 24.09 -4.70 4.04
N VAL A 114 24.09 -5.39 5.19
CA VAL A 114 24.02 -4.74 6.50
C VAL A 114 25.20 -3.80 6.69
N VAL A 115 26.41 -4.23 6.29
CA VAL A 115 27.61 -3.39 6.31
C VAL A 115 27.43 -2.14 5.43
N THR A 116 26.94 -2.27 4.19
CA THR A 116 26.67 -1.13 3.30
C THR A 116 25.70 -0.12 3.92
N ILE A 117 24.61 -0.60 4.52
CA ILE A 117 23.61 0.25 5.17
C ILE A 117 24.21 0.96 6.38
N VAL A 118 24.97 0.25 7.22
CA VAL A 118 25.61 0.85 8.41
C VAL A 118 26.67 1.87 8.02
N LEU A 119 27.47 1.61 6.98
CA LEU A 119 28.48 2.56 6.51
C LEU A 119 27.83 3.84 5.96
N ASN A 120 26.75 3.72 5.18
CA ASN A 120 25.97 4.87 4.70
C ASN A 120 25.22 5.58 5.82
N TRP A 121 24.70 4.86 6.80
CA TRP A 121 24.13 5.48 8.00
C TRP A 121 25.14 6.38 8.69
N GLN A 122 26.41 5.97 8.73
CA GLN A 122 27.44 6.78 9.37
C GLN A 122 27.81 8.04 8.58
N THR A 123 27.51 8.16 7.28
CA THR A 123 27.87 9.36 6.50
C THR A 123 27.01 10.58 6.83
N GLY A 124 25.80 10.37 7.33
CA GLY A 124 24.89 11.46 7.73
C GLY A 124 25.29 12.17 9.01
N ALA A 125 25.23 13.51 9.01
CA ALA A 125 25.48 14.33 10.19
C ALA A 125 24.24 14.42 11.11
N THR A 126 23.04 14.58 10.53
CA THR A 126 21.75 14.65 11.24
C THR A 126 21.01 13.31 11.19
N LEU A 127 20.06 13.06 12.08
CA LEU A 127 19.27 11.82 12.07
C LEU A 127 18.56 11.60 10.72
N GLU A 128 18.00 12.66 10.14
CA GLU A 128 17.38 12.66 8.81
C GLU A 128 18.38 12.30 7.71
N GLY A 129 19.58 12.89 7.75
CA GLY A 129 20.64 12.57 6.79
C GLY A 129 21.13 11.12 6.90
N LYS A 130 21.24 10.60 8.14
CA LYS A 130 21.62 9.19 8.38
C LYS A 130 20.56 8.23 7.81
N LEU A 131 19.28 8.52 8.04
CA LEU A 131 18.16 7.76 7.48
C LEU A 131 18.14 7.84 5.95
N GLY A 132 18.34 9.03 5.38
CA GLY A 132 18.34 9.25 3.94
C GLY A 132 19.45 8.48 3.21
N HIS A 133 20.70 8.58 3.68
CA HIS A 133 21.81 7.84 3.08
C HIS A 133 21.65 6.32 3.25
N ALA A 134 21.20 5.86 4.41
CA ALA A 134 20.92 4.43 4.64
C ALA A 134 19.79 3.90 3.73
N ALA A 135 18.72 4.68 3.54
CA ALA A 135 17.60 4.30 2.68
C ALA A 135 18.00 4.24 1.20
N LEU A 136 18.77 5.23 0.71
CA LEU A 136 19.27 5.24 -0.66
C LEU A 136 20.20 4.06 -0.95
N ALA A 137 21.08 3.71 0.00
CA ALA A 137 21.96 2.55 -0.11
C ALA A 137 21.18 1.22 -0.08
N ALA A 138 20.16 1.11 0.77
CA ALA A 138 19.31 -0.08 0.84
C ALA A 138 18.56 -0.33 -0.48
N LEU A 139 18.18 0.73 -1.21
CA LEU A 139 17.34 0.65 -2.40
C LEU A 139 17.97 -0.17 -3.53
N TRP A 140 19.23 0.11 -3.87
CA TRP A 140 19.97 -0.68 -4.87
C TRP A 140 20.19 -2.13 -4.39
N VAL A 141 20.56 -2.31 -3.12
CA VAL A 141 20.87 -3.64 -2.60
C VAL A 141 19.64 -4.54 -2.55
N VAL A 142 18.51 -4.01 -2.08
CA VAL A 142 17.22 -4.72 -2.09
C VAL A 142 16.81 -5.08 -3.52
N LEU A 143 16.96 -4.16 -4.46
CA LEU A 143 16.68 -4.44 -5.87
C LEU A 143 17.55 -5.59 -6.41
N SER A 144 18.85 -5.58 -6.10
CA SER A 144 19.79 -6.65 -6.51
C SER A 144 19.44 -8.01 -5.88
N GLU A 145 19.02 -8.03 -4.61
CA GLU A 145 18.61 -9.24 -3.90
C GLU A 145 17.29 -9.79 -4.46
N ILE A 146 16.34 -8.93 -4.81
CA ILE A 146 15.10 -9.31 -5.50
C ILE A 146 15.43 -9.95 -6.85
N ALA A 147 16.31 -9.34 -7.65
CA ALA A 147 16.72 -9.89 -8.94
C ALA A 147 17.36 -11.28 -8.79
N ALA A 148 18.25 -11.45 -7.81
CA ALA A 148 18.86 -12.74 -7.49
C ALA A 148 17.82 -13.79 -7.06
N HIS A 149 16.87 -13.42 -6.19
CA HIS A 149 15.78 -14.32 -5.77
C HIS A 149 14.89 -14.74 -6.94
N LEU A 150 14.51 -13.80 -7.82
CA LEU A 150 13.69 -14.09 -9.00
C LEU A 150 14.41 -15.05 -9.96
N TYR A 151 15.70 -14.85 -10.20
CA TYR A 151 16.51 -15.73 -11.04
C TYR A 151 16.65 -17.13 -10.44
N ALA A 152 16.94 -17.23 -9.13
CA ALA A 152 17.00 -18.51 -8.43
C ALA A 152 15.66 -19.27 -8.47
N ALA A 153 14.54 -18.57 -8.26
CA ALA A 153 13.20 -19.13 -8.33
C ALA A 153 12.81 -19.56 -9.77
N HIS A 154 13.34 -18.89 -10.79
CA HIS A 154 13.13 -19.28 -12.18
C HIS A 154 13.87 -20.59 -12.52
N ILE A 155 15.14 -20.72 -12.13
CA ILE A 155 15.92 -21.96 -12.33
C ILE A 155 15.33 -23.12 -11.54
N GLY A 156 14.87 -22.89 -10.30
CA GLY A 156 14.23 -23.92 -9.48
C GLY A 156 12.99 -24.51 -10.14
N ARG A 157 12.16 -23.66 -10.79
CA ARG A 157 10.98 -24.09 -11.54
C ARG A 157 11.32 -24.86 -12.82
N LEU A 158 12.33 -24.42 -13.57
CA LEU A 158 12.73 -25.07 -14.83
C LEU A 158 13.30 -26.48 -14.65
N LYS A 159 13.83 -26.79 -13.46
CA LYS A 159 14.44 -28.10 -13.18
C LYS A 159 13.47 -29.15 -12.64
N GLY A 160 12.16 -28.86 -12.58
CA GLY A 160 11.12 -29.84 -12.27
C GLY A 160 11.33 -30.58 -10.95
N ARG A 161 12.00 -29.97 -9.96
CA ARG A 161 12.18 -30.61 -8.66
C ARG A 161 10.82 -30.77 -8.00
N SER A 162 10.40 -32.02 -7.80
CA SER A 162 9.40 -32.35 -6.79
C SER A 162 10.06 -32.18 -5.42
N GLU A 163 10.30 -30.93 -5.02
CA GLU A 163 10.72 -30.64 -3.65
C GLU A 163 9.56 -31.00 -2.74
N MET A 164 9.84 -31.74 -1.66
CA MET A 164 8.86 -32.01 -0.62
C MET A 164 8.30 -30.68 -0.12
N GLU A 165 7.00 -30.48 -0.31
CA GLU A 165 6.31 -29.25 0.03
C GLU A 165 6.50 -28.94 1.52
N ARG A 166 6.85 -27.70 1.82
CA ARG A 166 7.00 -27.29 3.21
C ARG A 166 5.64 -27.13 3.86
N ILE A 167 5.48 -27.70 5.05
CA ILE A 167 4.33 -27.42 5.91
C ILE A 167 4.32 -25.93 6.23
N ARG A 168 3.16 -25.30 6.03
CA ARG A 168 2.94 -23.88 6.29
C ARG A 168 3.36 -23.53 7.73
N PHE A 169 4.19 -22.49 7.87
CA PHE A 169 4.68 -22.05 9.17
C PHE A 169 3.52 -21.73 10.15
N SER A 170 2.43 -21.14 9.66
CA SER A 170 1.24 -20.87 10.48
C SER A 170 0.67 -22.12 11.15
N ARG A 171 0.70 -23.28 10.48
CA ARG A 171 0.21 -24.54 11.07
C ARG A 171 1.14 -25.06 12.16
N TRP A 172 2.44 -24.82 12.05
CA TRP A 172 3.37 -25.12 13.13
C TRP A 172 3.04 -24.33 14.40
N LEU A 173 2.58 -23.08 14.24
CA LEU A 173 2.15 -22.23 15.35
C LEU A 173 0.83 -22.73 15.97
N TYR A 174 -0.19 -23.01 15.15
CA TYR A 174 -1.53 -23.39 15.65
C TYR A 174 -1.68 -24.88 16.02
N SER A 175 -0.90 -25.76 15.40
CA SER A 175 -0.98 -27.21 15.58
C SER A 175 0.41 -27.84 15.46
N PRO A 176 1.30 -27.61 16.44
CA PRO A 176 2.67 -28.11 16.40
C PRO A 176 2.70 -29.65 16.37
N VAL A 177 1.85 -30.31 17.16
CA VAL A 177 1.78 -31.78 17.23
C VAL A 177 1.23 -32.39 15.94
N GLY A 178 0.16 -31.82 15.38
CA GLY A 178 -0.41 -32.27 14.11
C GLY A 178 0.56 -32.06 12.95
N SER A 179 1.26 -30.93 12.94
CA SER A 179 2.31 -30.62 11.96
C SER A 179 3.49 -31.57 12.06
N ALA A 180 3.97 -31.87 13.27
CA ALA A 180 5.06 -32.81 13.47
C ALA A 180 4.70 -34.23 12.97
N ARG A 181 3.45 -34.66 13.16
CA ARG A 181 2.97 -35.97 12.70
C ARG A 181 2.91 -36.04 11.17
N VAL A 182 2.34 -35.01 10.51
CA VAL A 182 2.33 -34.92 9.04
C VAL A 182 3.75 -34.83 8.50
N ASN A 183 4.63 -34.04 9.12
CA ASN A 183 6.03 -33.94 8.73
C ASN A 183 6.76 -35.27 8.81
N ARG A 184 6.52 -36.04 9.89
CA ARG A 184 7.06 -37.39 10.02
C ARG A 184 6.53 -38.30 8.92
N LEU A 185 5.23 -38.26 8.65
CA LEU A 185 4.61 -39.06 7.59
C LEU A 185 5.21 -38.74 6.21
N MET A 186 5.37 -37.45 5.89
CA MET A 186 5.99 -36.99 4.64
C MET A 186 7.42 -37.50 4.50
N LYS A 187 8.23 -37.39 5.56
CA LYS A 187 9.63 -37.83 5.54
C LYS A 187 9.81 -39.34 5.55
N THR A 188 8.95 -40.07 6.26
CA THR A 188 9.04 -41.54 6.35
C THR A 188 8.63 -42.21 5.04
N TRP A 189 7.64 -41.66 4.33
CA TRP A 189 7.09 -42.25 3.11
C TRP A 189 7.37 -41.44 1.85
N GLU A 190 8.32 -40.51 1.93
CA GLU A 190 8.73 -39.62 0.83
C GLU A 190 7.55 -38.95 0.10
N ILE A 191 6.49 -38.60 0.85
CA ILE A 191 5.31 -37.92 0.30
C ILE A 191 5.71 -36.47 0.04
N THR A 192 5.84 -36.13 -1.24
CA THR A 192 6.26 -34.79 -1.66
C THR A 192 5.15 -33.75 -1.50
N SER A 193 3.88 -34.14 -1.66
CA SER A 193 2.74 -33.24 -1.47
C SER A 193 2.30 -33.15 0.00
N TYR A 194 2.22 -31.93 0.51
CA TYR A 194 1.69 -31.65 1.85
C TYR A 194 0.21 -32.00 1.93
N GLU A 195 -0.57 -31.71 0.87
CA GLU A 195 -1.99 -32.00 0.83
C GLU A 195 -2.26 -33.51 0.92
N THR A 196 -1.54 -34.31 0.14
CA THR A 196 -1.63 -35.78 0.20
C THR A 196 -1.30 -36.30 1.60
N ALA A 197 -0.25 -35.80 2.23
CA ALA A 197 0.11 -36.22 3.58
C ALA A 197 -0.92 -35.80 4.64
N LEU A 198 -1.53 -34.62 4.48
CA LEU A 198 -2.59 -34.14 5.35
C LEU A 198 -3.87 -34.98 5.21
N GLN A 199 -4.24 -35.34 3.98
CA GLN A 199 -5.39 -36.21 3.71
C GLN A 199 -5.18 -37.60 4.33
N ARG A 200 -3.99 -38.19 4.19
CA ARG A 200 -3.64 -39.46 4.84
C ARG A 200 -3.72 -39.39 6.37
N ASP A 201 -3.23 -38.32 7.00
CA ASP A 201 -3.35 -38.13 8.45
C ASP A 201 -4.81 -37.95 8.88
N ARG A 202 -5.64 -37.26 8.09
CA ARG A 202 -7.08 -37.13 8.33
C ARG A 202 -7.80 -38.48 8.23
N ALA A 203 -7.54 -39.27 7.20
CA ALA A 203 -8.11 -40.61 7.02
C ALA A 203 -7.78 -41.51 8.23
N LEU A 204 -6.51 -41.49 8.69
CA LEU A 204 -6.09 -42.19 9.91
C LEU A 204 -6.82 -41.72 11.17
N MET A 205 -7.07 -40.41 11.29
CA MET A 205 -7.79 -39.85 12.43
C MET A 205 -9.27 -40.24 12.43
N VAL A 206 -9.92 -40.17 11.26
CA VAL A 206 -11.33 -40.58 11.07
C VAL A 206 -11.48 -42.07 11.35
N TYR A 207 -10.60 -42.92 10.83
CA TYR A 207 -10.67 -44.36 11.10
C TYR A 207 -10.50 -44.65 12.60
N ARG A 208 -9.54 -43.99 13.27
CA ARG A 208 -9.36 -44.12 14.73
C ARG A 208 -10.54 -43.58 15.54
N SER A 209 -11.25 -42.55 15.07
CA SER A 209 -12.43 -42.05 15.77
C SER A 209 -13.61 -43.01 15.63
N GLN A 210 -13.81 -43.59 14.45
CA GLN A 210 -14.80 -44.65 14.22
C GLN A 210 -14.55 -45.86 15.12
N MET A 211 -13.30 -46.34 15.19
CA MET A 211 -12.94 -47.45 16.09
C MET A 211 -13.19 -47.13 17.57
N ARG A 212 -12.96 -45.88 17.99
CA ARG A 212 -13.31 -45.44 19.36
C ARG A 212 -14.81 -45.37 19.60
N ALA A 213 -15.60 -44.99 18.60
CA ALA A 213 -17.05 -44.94 18.71
C ALA A 213 -17.64 -46.34 18.83
N GLU A 214 -17.15 -47.29 18.04
CA GLU A 214 -17.66 -48.67 17.99
C GLU A 214 -17.19 -49.52 19.18
N PHE A 215 -15.90 -49.45 19.56
CA PHE A 215 -15.31 -50.33 20.58
C PHE A 215 -14.94 -49.61 21.89
N GLY A 216 -15.21 -48.32 21.99
CA GLY A 216 -14.97 -47.50 23.19
C GLY A 216 -13.49 -47.13 23.42
N ARG A 217 -13.16 -46.79 24.68
CA ARG A 217 -11.81 -46.30 25.04
C ARG A 217 -10.69 -47.33 24.83
N LEU A 218 -10.99 -48.62 25.02
CA LEU A 218 -10.06 -49.74 24.86
C LEU A 218 -10.15 -50.40 23.47
N TRP A 219 -10.57 -49.65 22.45
CA TRP A 219 -10.77 -50.16 21.09
C TRP A 219 -9.57 -50.93 20.53
N ARG A 220 -8.33 -50.56 20.88
CA ARG A 220 -7.12 -51.26 20.40
C ARG A 220 -7.05 -52.72 20.86
N PHE A 221 -7.72 -53.06 21.96
CA PHE A 221 -7.75 -54.41 22.52
C PHE A 221 -9.08 -55.13 22.25
N LYS A 222 -10.17 -54.38 22.05
CA LYS A 222 -11.52 -54.92 21.81
C LYS A 222 -11.86 -55.11 20.33
N ALA A 223 -11.26 -54.32 19.44
CA ALA A 223 -11.56 -54.41 18.02
C ALA A 223 -11.06 -55.74 17.43
N PRO A 224 -11.86 -56.41 16.57
CA PRO A 224 -11.41 -57.57 15.82
C PRO A 224 -10.16 -57.28 14.99
N GLU A 225 -9.36 -58.31 14.75
CA GLU A 225 -8.11 -58.21 13.98
C GLU A 225 -8.36 -57.62 12.58
N GLU A 226 -9.46 -58.02 11.92
CA GLU A 226 -9.89 -57.53 10.61
C GLU A 226 -10.07 -56.00 10.59
N LYS A 227 -10.64 -55.41 11.66
CA LYS A 227 -10.82 -53.96 11.79
C LYS A 227 -9.51 -53.25 12.17
N LEU A 228 -8.55 -53.94 12.76
CA LEU A 228 -7.23 -53.39 13.07
C LEU A 228 -6.24 -53.49 11.90
N GLN A 229 -6.47 -54.42 10.97
CA GLN A 229 -5.59 -54.68 9.83
C GLN A 229 -5.33 -53.42 8.97
N PRO A 230 -6.32 -52.56 8.64
CA PRO A 230 -6.06 -51.34 7.88
C PRO A 230 -5.09 -50.39 8.57
N LEU A 231 -5.16 -50.27 9.90
CA LEU A 231 -4.24 -49.44 10.68
C LEU A 231 -2.82 -50.02 10.72
N ARG A 232 -2.69 -51.35 10.66
CA ARG A 232 -1.39 -52.03 10.60
C ARG A 232 -0.75 -51.85 9.24
N LEU A 233 -1.51 -52.04 8.16
CA LEU A 233 -1.05 -51.82 6.79
C LEU A 233 -0.69 -50.35 6.53
N ALA A 234 -1.46 -49.41 7.09
CA ALA A 234 -1.13 -47.99 6.99
C ALA A 234 0.16 -47.60 7.74
N ALA A 235 0.58 -48.38 8.73
CA ALA A 235 1.88 -48.21 9.37
C ALA A 235 3.05 -48.60 8.45
N TYR A 236 2.79 -49.30 7.33
CA TYR A 236 3.74 -49.64 6.27
C TYR A 236 3.60 -48.76 5.02
N GLY A 237 2.88 -47.63 5.12
CA GLY A 237 2.81 -46.62 4.05
C GLY A 237 1.61 -46.74 3.12
N MET A 238 0.76 -47.76 3.30
CA MET A 238 -0.50 -47.91 2.57
C MET A 238 -1.55 -46.88 3.03
N THR A 239 -2.42 -46.42 2.15
CA THR A 239 -3.57 -45.59 2.57
C THR A 239 -4.63 -46.45 3.28
N ILE A 240 -5.50 -45.82 4.06
CA ILE A 240 -6.56 -46.59 4.76
C ILE A 240 -7.56 -47.17 3.76
N GLU A 241 -7.86 -46.44 2.69
CA GLU A 241 -8.73 -46.86 1.61
C GLU A 241 -8.14 -48.06 0.84
N GLU A 242 -6.85 -48.00 0.48
CA GLU A 242 -6.17 -49.14 -0.15
C GLU A 242 -6.10 -50.35 0.79
N ALA A 243 -5.86 -50.12 2.08
CA ALA A 243 -5.76 -51.18 3.07
C ALA A 243 -7.11 -51.86 3.38
N LEU A 244 -8.22 -51.13 3.26
CA LEU A 244 -9.57 -51.70 3.39
C LEU A 244 -9.94 -52.58 2.19
N THR A 245 -9.47 -52.25 1.00
CA THR A 245 -9.75 -53.01 -0.24
C THR A 245 -8.75 -54.14 -0.50
N GLU A 246 -7.62 -54.17 0.21
CA GLU A 246 -6.57 -55.17 0.03
C GLU A 246 -7.05 -56.62 0.26
N PRO A 247 -7.83 -56.94 1.32
CA PRO A 247 -8.32 -58.31 1.51
C PRO A 247 -9.22 -58.80 0.37
N GLU A 248 -10.09 -57.92 -0.15
CA GLU A 248 -10.95 -58.22 -1.30
C GLU A 248 -10.10 -58.45 -2.55
N ARG A 249 -9.13 -57.57 -2.84
CA ARG A 249 -8.18 -57.74 -3.96
C ARG A 249 -7.40 -59.05 -3.87
N GLN A 250 -7.01 -59.46 -2.66
CA GLN A 250 -6.32 -60.74 -2.45
C GLN A 250 -7.25 -61.95 -2.63
N ALA A 251 -8.51 -61.86 -2.20
CA ALA A 251 -9.51 -62.89 -2.42
C ALA A 251 -9.76 -63.05 -3.94
N ASP A 252 -9.99 -61.95 -4.64
CA ASP A 252 -10.19 -61.93 -6.10
C ASP A 252 -8.99 -62.55 -6.84
N ALA A 253 -7.77 -62.18 -6.45
CA ALA A 253 -6.55 -62.73 -7.04
C ALA A 253 -6.36 -64.23 -6.75
N LYS A 254 -6.77 -64.71 -5.56
CA LYS A 254 -6.75 -66.14 -5.23
C LYS A 254 -7.76 -66.91 -6.08
N ASP A 255 -8.97 -66.39 -6.21
CA ASP A 255 -10.01 -67.00 -7.02
C ASP A 255 -9.61 -67.04 -8.49
N GLU A 256 -9.00 -65.97 -9.02
CA GLU A 256 -8.47 -65.95 -10.37
C GLU A 256 -7.37 -67.01 -10.57
N ARG A 257 -6.44 -67.15 -9.63
CA ARG A 257 -5.41 -68.19 -9.67
C ARG A 257 -6.02 -69.60 -9.61
N ALA A 258 -7.03 -69.82 -8.78
CA ALA A 258 -7.72 -71.10 -8.69
C ALA A 258 -8.42 -71.46 -10.01
N ARG A 259 -9.04 -70.47 -10.68
CA ARG A 259 -9.67 -70.66 -11.99
C ARG A 259 -8.65 -70.99 -13.09
N ARG A 260 -7.57 -70.21 -13.19
CA ARG A 260 -6.48 -70.50 -14.14
C ARG A 260 -5.91 -71.91 -13.97
N ARG A 261 -5.76 -72.36 -12.72
CA ARG A 261 -5.34 -73.74 -12.42
C ARG A 261 -6.33 -74.79 -12.90
N ARG A 262 -7.65 -74.56 -12.73
CA ARG A 262 -8.68 -75.50 -13.22
C ARG A 262 -8.66 -75.61 -14.74
N LEU A 263 -8.50 -74.50 -15.45
CA LEU A 263 -8.39 -74.50 -16.91
C LEU A 263 -7.13 -75.26 -17.37
N GLN A 264 -5.97 -74.94 -16.80
CA GLN A 264 -4.71 -75.64 -17.10
C GLN A 264 -4.78 -77.14 -16.81
N GLN A 265 -5.46 -77.55 -15.73
CA GLN A 265 -5.67 -78.96 -15.42
C GLN A 265 -6.58 -79.63 -16.46
N ALA A 266 -7.65 -78.95 -16.90
CA ALA A 266 -8.54 -79.48 -17.93
C ALA A 266 -7.82 -79.62 -19.29
N GLU A 267 -7.05 -78.61 -19.70
CA GLU A 267 -6.20 -78.66 -20.90
C GLU A 267 -5.16 -79.77 -20.82
N GLY A 268 -4.50 -79.94 -19.66
CA GLY A 268 -3.56 -81.02 -19.42
C GLY A 268 -4.21 -82.40 -19.55
N ARG A 269 -5.44 -82.58 -19.05
CA ARG A 269 -6.20 -83.83 -19.23
C ARG A 269 -6.57 -84.09 -20.69
N VAL A 270 -6.86 -83.06 -21.48
CA VAL A 270 -7.06 -83.21 -22.93
C VAL A 270 -5.79 -83.75 -23.58
N GLN A 271 -4.62 -83.16 -23.27
CA GLN A 271 -3.34 -83.61 -23.82
C GLN A 271 -2.98 -85.04 -23.40
N GLU A 272 -3.25 -85.41 -22.15
CA GLU A 272 -3.02 -86.76 -21.63
C GLU A 272 -3.90 -87.78 -22.36
N VAL A 273 -5.20 -87.52 -22.47
CA VAL A 273 -6.14 -88.39 -23.21
C VAL A 273 -5.76 -88.48 -24.69
N GLU A 274 -5.30 -87.39 -25.30
CA GLU A 274 -4.81 -87.39 -26.68
C GLU A 274 -3.52 -88.22 -26.82
N ALA A 275 -2.57 -88.12 -25.90
CA ALA A 275 -1.34 -88.91 -25.91
C ALA A 275 -1.63 -90.41 -25.68
N GLU A 276 -2.47 -90.75 -24.69
CA GLU A 276 -2.92 -92.12 -24.46
C GLU A 276 -3.66 -92.69 -25.69
N SER A 277 -4.43 -91.85 -26.38
CA SER A 277 -5.12 -92.26 -27.60
C SER A 277 -4.16 -92.59 -28.74
N GLN A 278 -3.07 -91.82 -28.89
CA GLN A 278 -2.05 -92.09 -29.90
C GLN A 278 -1.29 -93.39 -29.60
N VAL A 279 -0.99 -93.65 -28.32
CA VAL A 279 -0.35 -94.90 -27.90
C VAL A 279 -1.26 -96.10 -28.15
N LYS A 280 -2.53 -96.04 -27.74
CA LYS A 280 -3.51 -97.12 -28.00
C LYS A 280 -3.73 -97.36 -29.50
N ALA A 281 -3.78 -96.30 -30.29
CA ALA A 281 -3.87 -96.42 -31.74
C ALA A 281 -2.64 -97.14 -32.33
N ALA A 282 -1.43 -96.82 -31.87
CA ALA A 282 -0.21 -97.50 -32.28
C ALA A 282 -0.17 -98.97 -31.84
N GLU A 283 -0.61 -99.29 -30.62
CA GLU A 283 -0.73 -100.66 -30.11
C GLU A 283 -1.70 -101.50 -30.94
N LEU A 284 -2.87 -100.94 -31.27
CA LEU A 284 -3.87 -101.62 -32.11
C LEU A 284 -3.37 -101.81 -33.54
N GLN A 285 -2.56 -100.89 -34.07
CA GLN A 285 -1.89 -101.06 -35.36
C GLN A 285 -0.83 -102.16 -35.32
N ALA A 286 -0.06 -102.25 -34.23
CA ALA A 286 0.94 -103.31 -34.05
C ALA A 286 0.27 -104.70 -33.91
N GLN A 287 -0.79 -104.81 -33.10
CA GLN A 287 -1.59 -106.04 -32.98
C GLN A 287 -2.22 -106.45 -34.32
N ALA A 288 -2.66 -105.47 -35.12
CA ALA A 288 -3.15 -105.72 -36.48
C ALA A 288 -2.08 -106.30 -37.40
N ALA A 289 -0.85 -105.80 -37.31
CA ALA A 289 0.28 -106.29 -38.10
C ALA A 289 0.70 -107.71 -37.66
N GLU A 290 0.71 -107.99 -36.36
CA GLU A 290 1.01 -109.33 -35.82
C GLU A 290 -0.05 -110.37 -36.23
N LEU A 291 -1.34 -110.02 -36.11
CA LEU A 291 -2.43 -110.92 -36.49
C LEU A 291 -2.46 -111.18 -38.00
N ARG A 292 -2.13 -110.18 -38.84
CA ARG A 292 -1.94 -110.37 -40.28
C ARG A 292 -0.77 -111.31 -40.58
N ALA A 293 0.39 -111.12 -39.93
CA ALA A 293 1.54 -112.00 -40.11
C ALA A 293 1.27 -113.44 -39.64
N ALA A 294 0.49 -113.61 -38.56
CA ALA A 294 0.05 -114.93 -38.10
C ALA A 294 -0.93 -115.59 -39.08
N ALA A 295 -1.90 -114.83 -39.61
CA ALA A 295 -2.83 -115.30 -40.62
C ALA A 295 -2.12 -115.72 -41.92
N ASP A 296 -1.10 -114.97 -42.35
CA ASP A 296 -0.26 -115.31 -43.51
C ASP A 296 0.51 -116.63 -43.29
N LEU A 297 1.04 -116.85 -42.09
CA LEU A 297 1.75 -118.08 -41.71
C LEU A 297 0.81 -119.29 -41.65
N GLU A 298 -0.41 -119.11 -41.19
CA GLU A 298 -1.42 -120.16 -41.05
C GLU A 298 -2.06 -120.52 -42.40
N ALA A 299 -2.23 -119.52 -43.28
CA ALA A 299 -2.58 -119.74 -44.68
C ALA A 299 -1.53 -120.57 -45.43
N ALA A 300 -0.25 -120.42 -45.11
CA ALA A 300 0.83 -121.25 -45.66
C ALA A 300 0.84 -122.72 -45.16
N LYS A 301 0.11 -123.03 -44.08
CA LYS A 301 0.05 -124.38 -43.45
C LYS A 301 -1.25 -125.15 -43.73
N ALA A 302 -2.28 -124.52 -44.29
CA ALA A 302 -3.59 -125.14 -44.45
C ALA A 302 -3.66 -126.10 -45.65
N GLU A 303 -4.32 -127.25 -45.48
CA GLU A 303 -4.52 -128.26 -46.54
C GLU A 303 -5.53 -127.83 -47.65
N SER A 304 -6.23 -126.71 -47.49
CA SER A 304 -7.22 -126.17 -48.44
C SER A 304 -7.23 -124.64 -48.43
N GLU A 305 -6.98 -124.03 -49.60
CA GLU A 305 -6.96 -122.58 -49.80
C GLU A 305 -8.30 -121.90 -49.43
N ALA A 306 -9.42 -122.61 -49.58
CA ALA A 306 -10.75 -122.08 -49.28
C ALA A 306 -11.03 -121.99 -47.77
N ALA A 307 -10.52 -122.92 -46.96
CA ALA A 307 -10.72 -122.89 -45.51
C ALA A 307 -9.81 -121.84 -44.83
N ALA A 308 -8.60 -121.64 -45.37
CA ALA A 308 -7.68 -120.61 -44.91
C ALA A 308 -8.18 -119.19 -45.19
N SER A 309 -8.70 -118.93 -46.39
CA SER A 309 -9.21 -117.61 -46.78
C SER A 309 -10.42 -117.16 -45.97
N VAL A 310 -11.36 -118.08 -45.66
CA VAL A 310 -12.53 -117.75 -44.83
C VAL A 310 -12.15 -117.38 -43.40
N ARG A 311 -11.21 -118.10 -42.78
CA ARG A 311 -10.73 -117.77 -41.42
C ARG A 311 -9.92 -116.47 -41.38
N ALA A 312 -9.08 -116.23 -42.39
CA ALA A 312 -8.33 -114.97 -42.51
C ALA A 312 -9.28 -113.77 -42.65
N GLN A 313 -10.35 -113.89 -43.46
CA GLN A 313 -11.37 -112.86 -43.61
C GLN A 313 -12.16 -112.61 -42.31
N GLN A 314 -12.50 -113.67 -41.57
CA GLN A 314 -13.18 -113.54 -40.28
C GLN A 314 -12.29 -112.86 -39.22
N ALA A 315 -11.02 -113.25 -39.14
CA ALA A 315 -10.06 -112.63 -38.22
C ALA A 315 -9.80 -111.15 -38.56
N GLU A 316 -9.73 -110.80 -39.86
CA GLU A 316 -9.57 -109.40 -40.28
C GLU A 316 -10.83 -108.57 -40.00
N ALA A 317 -12.03 -109.14 -40.19
CA ALA A 317 -13.29 -108.48 -39.85
C ALA A 317 -13.42 -108.21 -38.34
N ASP A 318 -13.10 -109.20 -37.49
CA ASP A 318 -13.12 -109.04 -36.03
C ASP A 318 -12.12 -107.97 -35.56
N LEU A 319 -10.97 -107.87 -36.24
CA LEU A 319 -9.95 -106.87 -35.96
C LEU A 319 -10.40 -105.46 -36.34
N GLN A 320 -11.04 -105.30 -37.51
CA GLN A 320 -11.63 -104.02 -37.92
C GLN A 320 -12.71 -103.55 -36.96
N VAL A 321 -13.55 -104.45 -36.45
CA VAL A 321 -14.56 -104.13 -35.43
C VAL A 321 -13.89 -103.63 -34.15
N ARG A 322 -12.87 -104.33 -33.64
CA ARG A 322 -12.14 -103.90 -32.43
C ARG A 322 -11.42 -102.55 -32.60
N GLN A 323 -10.83 -102.30 -33.77
CA GLN A 323 -10.23 -101.01 -34.10
C GLN A 323 -11.27 -99.89 -34.11
N ALA A 324 -12.42 -100.12 -34.75
CA ALA A 324 -13.51 -99.15 -34.80
C ALA A 324 -14.10 -98.85 -33.41
N GLU A 325 -14.26 -99.87 -32.56
CA GLU A 325 -14.73 -99.71 -31.17
C GLU A 325 -13.74 -98.90 -30.32
N ALA A 326 -12.44 -99.18 -30.44
CA ALA A 326 -11.40 -98.44 -29.72
C ALA A 326 -11.29 -96.98 -30.20
N ASP A 327 -11.35 -96.73 -31.50
CA ASP A 327 -11.37 -95.39 -32.07
C ASP A 327 -12.61 -94.60 -31.63
N ALA A 328 -13.77 -95.25 -31.56
CA ALA A 328 -14.99 -94.64 -31.06
C ALA A 328 -14.89 -94.31 -29.56
N ALA A 329 -14.29 -95.18 -28.74
CA ALA A 329 -14.05 -94.93 -27.32
C ALA A 329 -13.08 -93.75 -27.10
N ILE A 330 -12.00 -93.69 -27.86
CA ILE A 330 -11.03 -92.58 -27.86
C ILE A 330 -11.70 -91.25 -28.25
N LYS A 331 -12.50 -91.24 -29.31
CA LYS A 331 -13.20 -90.03 -29.76
C LYS A 331 -14.19 -89.52 -28.73
N ARG A 332 -14.85 -90.41 -27.97
CA ARG A 332 -15.72 -90.02 -26.86
C ARG A 332 -14.94 -89.37 -25.72
N LEU A 333 -13.86 -90.00 -25.26
CA LEU A 333 -13.06 -89.47 -24.15
C LEU A 333 -12.41 -88.12 -24.49
N THR A 334 -11.89 -87.97 -25.71
CA THR A 334 -11.33 -86.70 -26.20
C THR A 334 -12.42 -85.63 -26.34
N ALA A 335 -13.62 -85.98 -26.84
CA ALA A 335 -14.75 -85.05 -26.92
C ALA A 335 -15.24 -84.61 -25.54
N GLU A 336 -15.32 -85.52 -24.57
CA GLU A 336 -15.68 -85.20 -23.18
C GLU A 336 -14.65 -84.27 -22.52
N ALA A 337 -13.35 -84.56 -22.71
CA ALA A 337 -12.28 -83.72 -22.17
C ALA A 337 -12.30 -82.30 -22.80
N ARG A 338 -12.48 -82.20 -24.12
CA ARG A 338 -12.59 -80.91 -24.83
C ARG A 338 -13.87 -80.15 -24.46
N ALA A 339 -14.98 -80.85 -24.27
CA ALA A 339 -16.22 -80.24 -23.80
C ALA A 339 -16.04 -79.59 -22.41
N ARG A 340 -15.26 -80.22 -21.53
CA ARG A 340 -14.96 -79.65 -20.20
C ARG A 340 -14.10 -78.39 -20.26
N VAL A 341 -13.15 -78.31 -21.18
CA VAL A 341 -12.37 -77.08 -21.43
C VAL A 341 -13.29 -75.98 -21.95
N ALA A 342 -14.11 -76.28 -22.97
CA ALA A 342 -15.04 -75.32 -23.56
C ALA A 342 -16.05 -74.77 -22.54
N GLU A 343 -16.52 -75.60 -21.60
CA GLU A 343 -17.39 -75.18 -20.50
C GLU A 343 -16.70 -74.14 -19.59
N LEU A 344 -15.46 -74.39 -19.18
CA LEU A 344 -14.69 -73.47 -18.32
C LEU A 344 -14.33 -72.16 -19.04
N GLU A 345 -14.05 -72.22 -20.34
CA GLU A 345 -13.83 -71.02 -21.17
C GLU A 345 -15.12 -70.19 -21.30
N ALA A 346 -16.26 -70.84 -21.53
CA ALA A 346 -17.55 -70.17 -21.61
C ALA A 346 -17.93 -69.49 -20.27
N GLU A 347 -17.67 -70.14 -19.13
CA GLU A 347 -17.85 -69.54 -17.80
C GLU A 347 -16.99 -68.27 -17.62
N GLU A 348 -15.75 -68.27 -18.12
CA GLU A 348 -14.86 -67.13 -18.00
C GLU A 348 -15.29 -65.96 -18.91
N VAL A 349 -15.72 -66.26 -20.14
CA VAL A 349 -16.29 -65.26 -21.05
C VAL A 349 -17.54 -64.62 -20.45
N ALA A 350 -18.48 -65.44 -19.94
CA ALA A 350 -19.71 -64.94 -19.32
C ALA A 350 -19.43 -64.02 -18.12
N ARG A 351 -18.42 -64.34 -17.29
CA ARG A 351 -18.00 -63.48 -16.17
C ARG A 351 -17.38 -62.17 -16.67
N GLN A 352 -16.53 -62.22 -17.70
CA GLN A 352 -15.93 -61.01 -18.26
C GLN A 352 -17.01 -60.07 -18.82
N ASP A 353 -18.03 -60.61 -19.48
CA ASP A 353 -19.18 -59.85 -19.94
C ASP A 353 -19.96 -59.23 -18.77
N GLU A 354 -20.17 -59.97 -17.67
CA GLU A 354 -20.84 -59.44 -16.48
C GLU A 354 -20.03 -58.29 -15.83
N LEU A 355 -18.72 -58.46 -15.71
CA LEU A 355 -17.81 -57.43 -15.22
C LEU A 355 -17.80 -56.20 -16.14
N ALA A 356 -17.83 -56.40 -17.46
CA ALA A 356 -17.94 -55.32 -18.44
C ALA A 356 -19.25 -54.54 -18.26
N ARG A 357 -20.39 -55.24 -18.14
CA ARG A 357 -21.70 -54.61 -17.87
C ARG A 357 -21.72 -53.88 -16.53
N LYS A 358 -21.07 -54.42 -15.50
CA LYS A 358 -20.97 -53.76 -14.19
C LYS A 358 -20.17 -52.45 -14.31
N ARG A 359 -19.02 -52.48 -14.99
CA ARG A 359 -18.21 -51.28 -15.26
C ARG A 359 -18.97 -50.23 -16.05
N GLU A 360 -19.72 -50.64 -17.07
CA GLU A 360 -20.55 -49.73 -17.87
C GLU A 360 -21.63 -49.06 -17.01
N ARG A 361 -22.33 -49.82 -16.16
CA ARG A 361 -23.30 -49.26 -15.21
C ARG A 361 -22.65 -48.29 -14.23
N ASP A 362 -21.52 -48.66 -13.65
CA ASP A 362 -20.80 -47.80 -12.69
C ASP A 362 -20.31 -46.51 -13.38
N GLN A 363 -19.87 -46.59 -14.64
CA GLN A 363 -19.51 -45.44 -15.46
C GLN A 363 -20.71 -44.53 -15.73
N LEU A 364 -21.87 -45.09 -16.10
CA LEU A 364 -23.09 -44.31 -16.32
C LEU A 364 -23.57 -43.61 -15.05
N ILE A 365 -23.53 -44.31 -13.90
CA ILE A 365 -23.86 -43.72 -12.59
C ILE A 365 -22.92 -42.54 -12.32
N TRP A 366 -21.61 -42.75 -12.45
CA TRP A 366 -20.62 -41.69 -12.22
C TRP A 366 -20.79 -40.50 -13.17
N GLN A 367 -21.09 -40.75 -14.44
CA GLN A 367 -21.37 -39.70 -15.43
C GLN A 367 -22.61 -38.88 -15.05
N SER A 368 -23.71 -39.56 -14.68
CA SER A 368 -24.95 -38.89 -14.26
C SER A 368 -24.75 -38.03 -13.01
N GLU A 369 -23.99 -38.52 -12.02
CA GLU A 369 -23.66 -37.79 -10.79
C GLU A 369 -22.78 -36.58 -11.10
N ARG A 370 -21.80 -36.73 -12.00
CA ARG A 370 -20.95 -35.63 -12.44
C ARG A 370 -21.76 -34.54 -13.16
N GLU A 371 -22.67 -34.90 -14.05
CA GLU A 371 -23.53 -33.94 -14.75
C GLU A 371 -24.42 -33.16 -13.78
N ARG A 372 -24.99 -33.87 -12.79
CA ARG A 372 -25.77 -33.26 -11.72
C ARG A 372 -24.94 -32.25 -10.93
N LEU A 373 -23.74 -32.62 -10.48
CA LEU A 373 -22.84 -31.73 -9.74
C LEU A 373 -22.43 -30.50 -10.55
N LEU A 374 -22.20 -30.67 -11.87
CA LEU A 374 -21.90 -29.54 -12.75
C LEU A 374 -23.09 -28.58 -12.87
N THR A 375 -24.31 -29.11 -12.96
CA THR A 375 -25.53 -28.28 -13.02
C THR A 375 -25.76 -27.55 -11.70
N GLU A 376 -25.58 -28.24 -10.56
CA GLU A 376 -25.66 -27.62 -9.23
C GLU A 376 -24.62 -26.50 -9.06
N GLN A 377 -23.38 -26.70 -9.52
CA GLN A 377 -22.36 -25.64 -9.50
C GLN A 377 -22.72 -24.44 -10.39
N GLN A 378 -23.29 -24.68 -11.57
CA GLN A 378 -23.76 -23.62 -12.46
C GLN A 378 -24.91 -22.82 -11.83
N ASP A 379 -25.84 -23.50 -11.16
CA ASP A 379 -26.95 -22.85 -10.45
C ASP A 379 -26.45 -22.01 -9.27
N GLU A 380 -25.50 -22.52 -8.49
CA GLU A 380 -24.87 -21.76 -7.42
C GLU A 380 -24.11 -20.54 -7.95
N ALA A 381 -23.37 -20.68 -9.06
CA ALA A 381 -22.68 -19.57 -9.68
C ALA A 381 -23.66 -18.48 -10.13
N ARG A 382 -24.76 -18.85 -10.79
CA ARG A 382 -25.83 -17.92 -11.18
C ARG A 382 -26.44 -17.20 -9.99
N ARG A 383 -26.67 -17.90 -8.87
CA ARG A 383 -27.19 -17.27 -7.64
C ARG A 383 -26.20 -16.25 -7.06
N ARG A 384 -24.90 -16.59 -6.99
CA ARG A 384 -23.86 -15.66 -6.51
C ARG A 384 -23.73 -14.44 -7.40
N GLU A 385 -23.81 -14.62 -8.72
CA GLU A 385 -23.81 -13.51 -9.67
C GLU A 385 -25.03 -12.59 -9.47
N ALA A 386 -26.22 -13.17 -9.28
CA ALA A 386 -27.43 -12.39 -9.00
C ALA A 386 -27.35 -11.64 -7.66
N GLU A 387 -26.84 -12.28 -6.60
CA GLU A 387 -26.60 -11.65 -5.30
C GLU A 387 -25.56 -10.51 -5.39
N ALA A 388 -24.47 -10.72 -6.14
CA ALA A 388 -23.46 -9.68 -6.37
C ALA A 388 -24.04 -8.49 -7.14
N GLN A 389 -24.85 -8.74 -8.18
CA GLN A 389 -25.55 -7.68 -8.91
C GLN A 389 -26.50 -6.90 -8.00
N GLN A 390 -27.25 -7.58 -7.13
CA GLN A 390 -28.11 -6.91 -6.14
C GLN A 390 -27.31 -6.05 -5.18
N GLN A 391 -26.15 -6.51 -4.70
CA GLN A 391 -25.28 -5.73 -3.82
C GLN A 391 -24.72 -4.48 -4.51
N VAL A 392 -24.34 -4.59 -5.78
CA VAL A 392 -23.89 -3.42 -6.57
C VAL A 392 -25.02 -2.41 -6.70
N VAL A 393 -26.22 -2.84 -7.07
CA VAL A 393 -27.38 -1.96 -7.18
C VAL A 393 -27.71 -1.30 -5.83
N GLU A 394 -27.66 -2.05 -4.73
CA GLU A 394 -27.88 -1.49 -3.39
C GLU A 394 -26.80 -0.47 -2.99
N ALA A 395 -25.54 -0.74 -3.33
CA ALA A 395 -24.43 0.18 -3.07
C ALA A 395 -24.57 1.48 -3.88
N GLU A 396 -24.90 1.38 -5.18
CA GLU A 396 -25.17 2.55 -6.03
C GLU A 396 -26.33 3.39 -5.49
N LEU A 397 -27.41 2.74 -5.01
CA LEU A 397 -28.53 3.43 -4.38
C LEU A 397 -28.10 4.16 -3.11
N LYS A 398 -27.29 3.53 -2.24
CA LYS A 398 -26.76 4.18 -1.02
C LYS A 398 -25.85 5.35 -1.35
N GLU A 399 -24.91 5.19 -2.28
CA GLU A 399 -24.02 6.27 -2.71
C GLU A 399 -24.82 7.44 -3.30
N SER A 400 -25.84 7.16 -4.12
CA SER A 400 -26.71 8.19 -4.67
C SER A 400 -27.50 8.95 -3.59
N ALA A 401 -27.95 8.24 -2.55
CA ALA A 401 -28.66 8.83 -1.41
C ALA A 401 -27.72 9.70 -0.57
N GLU A 402 -26.52 9.20 -0.26
CA GLU A 402 -25.49 9.95 0.47
C GLU A 402 -25.07 11.21 -0.31
N ALA A 403 -24.82 11.09 -1.61
CA ALA A 403 -24.53 12.23 -2.48
C ALA A 403 -25.67 13.27 -2.49
N ALA A 404 -26.93 12.82 -2.50
CA ALA A 404 -28.08 13.71 -2.40
C ALA A 404 -28.13 14.43 -1.04
N THR A 405 -27.81 13.74 0.07
CA THR A 405 -27.73 14.38 1.39
C THR A 405 -26.59 15.38 1.50
N ALA A 406 -25.40 15.04 0.99
CA ALA A 406 -24.25 15.94 0.98
C ALA A 406 -24.52 17.22 0.19
N ARG A 407 -25.19 17.12 -0.97
CA ARG A 407 -25.63 18.29 -1.75
C ARG A 407 -26.59 19.19 -0.98
N ARG A 408 -27.51 18.62 -0.19
CA ARG A 408 -28.43 19.39 0.65
C ARG A 408 -27.70 20.14 1.76
N ILE A 409 -26.73 19.49 2.41
CA ILE A 409 -25.92 20.12 3.48
C ILE A 409 -25.07 21.25 2.89
N ALA A 410 -24.38 21.00 1.78
CA ALA A 410 -23.57 22.03 1.12
C ALA A 410 -24.40 23.25 0.70
N ALA A 411 -25.61 23.04 0.16
CA ALA A 411 -26.52 24.13 -0.19
C ALA A 411 -26.98 24.93 1.06
N GLN A 412 -27.21 24.26 2.20
CA GLN A 412 -27.55 24.93 3.46
C GLN A 412 -26.37 25.74 4.01
N GLU A 413 -25.15 25.22 3.94
CA GLU A 413 -23.94 25.94 4.36
C GLU A 413 -23.67 27.17 3.48
N GLU A 414 -23.87 27.05 2.16
CA GLU A 414 -23.75 28.18 1.23
C GLU A 414 -24.79 29.27 1.52
N GLN A 415 -26.04 28.90 1.80
CA GLN A 415 -27.08 29.83 2.23
C GLN A 415 -26.71 30.55 3.54
N ALA A 416 -26.26 29.81 4.55
CA ALA A 416 -25.84 30.38 5.83
C ALA A 416 -24.62 31.31 5.68
N ALA A 417 -23.67 30.97 4.81
CA ALA A 417 -22.53 31.81 4.50
C ALA A 417 -22.95 33.12 3.80
N ALA A 418 -23.89 33.04 2.85
CA ALA A 418 -24.44 34.21 2.18
C ALA A 418 -25.20 35.14 3.15
N GLU A 419 -26.01 34.58 4.06
CA GLU A 419 -26.68 35.35 5.12
C GLU A 419 -25.67 36.03 6.06
N ALA A 420 -24.61 35.32 6.46
CA ALA A 420 -23.55 35.88 7.30
C ALA A 420 -22.79 37.02 6.59
N GLU A 421 -22.53 36.89 5.29
CA GLU A 421 -21.90 37.96 4.50
C GLU A 421 -22.80 39.19 4.38
N GLN A 422 -24.11 39.01 4.18
CA GLN A 422 -25.08 40.11 4.19
C GLN A 422 -25.08 40.83 5.53
N HIS A 423 -25.17 40.11 6.65
CA HIS A 423 -25.12 40.71 7.98
C HIS A 423 -23.79 41.44 8.25
N ALA A 424 -22.66 40.89 7.78
CA ALA A 424 -21.37 41.55 7.89
C ALA A 424 -21.30 42.83 7.04
N ALA A 425 -21.88 42.83 5.84
CA ALA A 425 -21.97 44.01 4.99
C ALA A 425 -22.83 45.11 5.61
N GLU A 426 -24.00 44.77 6.16
CA GLU A 426 -24.87 45.69 6.90
C GLU A 426 -24.17 46.28 8.14
N ALA A 427 -23.40 45.47 8.86
CA ALA A 427 -22.63 45.93 10.01
C ALA A 427 -21.53 46.92 9.58
N ARG A 428 -20.84 46.66 8.46
CA ARG A 428 -19.84 47.58 7.89
C ARG A 428 -20.47 48.90 7.45
N GLN A 429 -21.64 48.86 6.81
CA GLN A 429 -22.36 50.07 6.42
C GLN A 429 -22.74 50.90 7.66
N ARG A 430 -23.31 50.28 8.69
CA ARG A 430 -23.62 50.96 9.96
C ARG A 430 -22.39 51.55 10.63
N ALA A 431 -21.25 50.84 10.61
CA ALA A 431 -19.99 51.36 11.15
C ALA A 431 -19.48 52.58 10.36
N ALA A 432 -19.55 52.53 9.02
CA ALA A 432 -19.14 53.64 8.15
C ALA A 432 -20.05 54.87 8.33
N GLU A 433 -21.37 54.68 8.47
CA GLU A 433 -22.31 55.76 8.76
C GLU A 433 -22.04 56.40 10.13
N ALA A 434 -21.74 55.58 11.15
CA ALA A 434 -21.37 56.07 12.47
C ALA A 434 -20.06 56.86 12.46
N GLU A 435 -19.06 56.40 11.69
CA GLU A 435 -17.79 57.10 11.53
C GLU A 435 -17.96 58.44 10.79
N LEU A 436 -18.75 58.47 9.72
CA LEU A 436 -19.08 59.71 9.00
C LEU A 436 -19.78 60.72 9.92
N LYS A 437 -20.75 60.26 10.72
CA LYS A 437 -21.44 61.11 11.70
C LYS A 437 -20.48 61.64 12.76
N ALA A 438 -19.58 60.80 13.27
CA ALA A 438 -18.57 61.24 14.24
C ALA A 438 -17.62 62.30 13.64
N GLN A 439 -17.25 62.17 12.37
CA GLN A 439 -16.46 63.19 11.66
C GLN A 439 -17.23 64.51 11.50
N GLN A 440 -18.52 64.45 11.15
CA GLN A 440 -19.39 65.62 11.04
C GLN A 440 -19.55 66.34 12.39
N ASP A 441 -19.78 65.59 13.47
CA ASP A 441 -19.89 66.14 14.83
C ASP A 441 -18.59 66.83 15.25
N LEU A 442 -17.43 66.26 14.90
CA LEU A 442 -16.12 66.84 15.18
C LEU A 442 -15.86 68.14 14.37
N GLN A 443 -16.30 68.18 13.10
CA GLN A 443 -16.26 69.40 12.29
C GLN A 443 -17.17 70.50 12.86
N ALA A 444 -18.40 70.15 13.25
CA ALA A 444 -19.34 71.10 13.85
C ALA A 444 -18.82 71.67 15.18
N ALA A 445 -18.17 70.84 16.00
CA ALA A 445 -17.52 71.29 17.23
C ALA A 445 -16.36 72.27 16.94
N ALA A 446 -15.51 71.97 15.96
CA ALA A 446 -14.42 72.86 15.55
C ALA A 446 -14.93 74.20 15.00
N GLU A 447 -16.01 74.19 14.20
CA GLU A 447 -16.67 75.40 13.73
C GLU A 447 -17.24 76.23 14.89
N ALA A 448 -17.90 75.61 15.85
CA ALA A 448 -18.44 76.29 17.03
C ALA A 448 -17.33 76.94 17.86
N GLU A 449 -16.20 76.26 18.05
CA GLU A 449 -15.02 76.81 18.74
C GLU A 449 -14.46 78.02 17.96
N SER A 450 -14.36 77.92 16.63
CA SER A 450 -13.89 79.03 15.78
C SER A 450 -14.80 80.27 15.87
N ARG A 451 -16.13 80.08 15.87
CA ARG A 451 -17.11 81.17 16.03
C ARG A 451 -16.97 81.84 17.38
N THR A 452 -16.77 81.04 18.43
CA THR A 452 -16.56 81.55 19.79
C THR A 452 -15.32 82.45 19.85
N ARG A 453 -14.19 82.01 19.27
CA ARG A 453 -12.96 82.82 19.19
C ARG A 453 -13.13 84.11 18.40
N VAL A 454 -13.93 84.11 17.32
CA VAL A 454 -14.23 85.33 16.55
C VAL A 454 -15.04 86.32 17.39
N LEU A 455 -16.05 85.85 18.12
CA LEU A 455 -16.87 86.68 19.00
C LEU A 455 -16.04 87.27 20.15
N GLU A 456 -15.14 86.49 20.76
CA GLU A 456 -14.22 86.98 21.80
C GLU A 456 -13.30 88.08 21.27
N ARG A 457 -12.80 87.94 20.03
CA ARG A 457 -11.95 88.96 19.40
C ARG A 457 -12.74 90.25 19.13
N GLN A 458 -13.96 90.15 18.65
CA GLN A 458 -14.83 91.31 18.42
C GLN A 458 -15.14 92.05 19.73
N ALA A 459 -15.45 91.30 20.80
CA ALA A 459 -15.67 91.89 22.12
C ALA A 459 -14.42 92.64 22.64
N ALA A 460 -13.23 92.06 22.44
CA ALA A 460 -11.97 92.71 22.83
C ALA A 460 -11.68 93.98 21.99
N GLU A 461 -12.00 93.97 20.69
CA GLU A 461 -11.87 95.15 19.81
C GLU A 461 -12.85 96.27 20.20
N GLU A 462 -14.10 95.95 20.55
CA GLU A 462 -15.08 96.92 21.06
C GLU A 462 -14.65 97.53 22.41
N GLU A 463 -14.10 96.71 23.31
CA GLU A 463 -13.61 97.18 24.61
C GLU A 463 -12.42 98.13 24.47
N ALA A 464 -11.49 97.83 23.54
CA ALA A 464 -10.38 98.71 23.20
C ALA A 464 -10.84 100.05 22.61
N ALA A 465 -11.82 100.03 21.70
CA ALA A 465 -12.40 101.24 21.12
C ALA A 465 -13.12 102.11 22.18
N ALA A 466 -13.82 101.47 23.12
CA ALA A 466 -14.46 102.17 24.23
C ALA A 466 -13.44 102.83 25.19
N ALA A 467 -12.29 102.17 25.42
CA ALA A 467 -11.20 102.75 26.21
C ALA A 467 -10.56 103.97 25.52
N GLU A 468 -10.36 103.91 24.20
CA GLU A 468 -9.81 105.02 23.41
C GLU A 468 -10.76 106.24 23.41
N ALA A 469 -12.07 106.01 23.27
CA ALA A 469 -13.08 107.07 23.34
C ALA A 469 -13.09 107.79 24.71
N ARG A 470 -12.89 107.06 25.81
CA ARG A 470 -12.79 107.64 27.17
C ARG A 470 -11.55 108.53 27.31
N LEU A 471 -10.41 108.13 26.77
CA LEU A 471 -9.18 108.93 26.79
C LEU A 471 -9.34 110.24 26.00
N LYS A 472 -10.00 110.17 24.84
CA LYS A 472 -10.27 111.35 24.02
C LYS A 472 -11.20 112.34 24.72
N ALA A 473 -12.28 111.86 25.35
CA ALA A 473 -13.18 112.69 26.14
C ALA A 473 -12.48 113.38 27.32
N ALA A 474 -11.55 112.70 27.99
CA ALA A 474 -10.75 113.29 29.05
C ALA A 474 -9.81 114.39 28.55
N ALA A 475 -9.21 114.22 27.36
CA ALA A 475 -8.33 115.22 26.75
C ALA A 475 -9.08 116.49 26.33
N ASP A 476 -10.30 116.35 25.80
CA ASP A 476 -11.13 117.48 25.39
C ASP A 476 -11.64 118.29 26.60
N ALA A 477 -11.92 117.63 27.73
CA ALA A 477 -12.27 118.29 28.99
C ALA A 477 -11.13 119.16 29.56
N LEU A 478 -9.88 118.72 29.39
CA LEU A 478 -8.70 119.48 29.85
C LEU A 478 -8.53 120.78 29.04
N LYS A 479 -8.70 120.71 27.71
CA LYS A 479 -8.63 121.88 26.82
C LYS A 479 -9.72 122.92 27.10
N ALA A 480 -10.92 122.47 27.49
CA ALA A 480 -12.00 123.38 27.86
C ALA A 480 -11.67 124.17 29.15
N ALA A 481 -11.00 123.53 30.12
CA ALA A 481 -10.61 124.17 31.37
C ALA A 481 -9.51 125.24 31.18
N ASP A 482 -8.55 125.03 30.28
CA ASP A 482 -7.47 125.99 30.00
C ASP A 482 -8.00 127.27 29.32
N LEU A 483 -8.98 127.16 28.42
CA LEU A 483 -9.61 128.30 27.75
C LEU A 483 -10.46 129.16 28.70
N GLU A 484 -11.06 128.56 29.73
CA GLU A 484 -11.86 129.27 30.73
C GLU A 484 -10.98 130.08 31.71
N ALA A 485 -9.74 129.65 31.95
CA ALA A 485 -8.78 130.35 32.81
C ALA A 485 -8.20 131.63 32.16
N GLU A 486 -8.06 131.67 30.83
CA GLU A 486 -7.52 132.81 30.09
C GLU A 486 -8.49 134.02 30.03
N ALA A 487 -9.80 133.75 30.06
CA ALA A 487 -10.83 134.78 29.97
C ALA A 487 -11.00 135.64 31.26
N ARG A 488 -10.41 135.24 32.40
CA ARG A 488 -10.59 135.90 33.71
C ARG A 488 -9.48 136.90 34.09
N LEU A 489 -8.51 137.19 33.21
CA LEU A 489 -7.38 138.07 33.51
C LEU A 489 -7.72 139.57 33.41
N THR A 490 -7.45 140.31 34.49
CA THR A 490 -7.66 141.76 34.53
C THR A 490 -6.70 142.51 33.58
N PRO A 491 -7.04 143.71 33.07
CA PRO A 491 -6.17 144.46 32.14
C PRO A 491 -4.75 144.67 32.67
N MET A 492 -4.62 144.97 33.97
CA MET A 492 -3.33 145.08 34.66
C MET A 492 -2.51 143.78 34.60
N GLU A 493 -3.15 142.62 34.75
CA GLU A 493 -2.46 141.32 34.74
C GLU A 493 -2.04 140.92 33.33
N ARG A 494 -2.82 141.29 32.31
CA ARG A 494 -2.42 141.15 30.91
C ARG A 494 -1.22 142.02 30.58
N GLU A 495 -1.23 143.29 30.98
CA GLU A 495 -0.09 144.20 30.81
C GLU A 495 1.16 143.72 31.57
N ALA A 496 0.99 143.18 32.78
CA ALA A 496 2.10 142.61 33.55
C ALA A 496 2.63 141.31 32.93
N ARG A 497 1.78 140.45 32.36
CA ARG A 497 2.22 139.25 31.61
C ARG A 497 2.90 139.63 30.30
N GLN A 498 2.41 140.64 29.60
CA GLN A 498 3.06 141.16 28.40
C GLN A 498 4.45 141.74 28.70
N VAL A 499 4.62 142.42 29.82
CA VAL A 499 5.96 142.85 30.30
C VAL A 499 6.78 141.65 30.78
N ALA A 500 6.17 140.58 31.30
CA ALA A 500 6.87 139.35 31.65
C ALA A 500 7.38 138.61 30.40
N ASP A 501 6.61 138.60 29.32
CA ASP A 501 7.01 138.09 28.01
C ASP A 501 8.13 138.94 27.43
N MET A 502 8.07 140.28 27.53
CA MET A 502 9.19 141.15 27.15
C MET A 502 10.47 140.85 27.93
N ILE A 503 10.35 140.55 29.23
CA ILE A 503 11.49 140.12 30.05
C ILE A 503 11.97 138.73 29.59
N ARG A 504 11.07 137.81 29.22
CA ARG A 504 11.41 136.48 28.70
C ARG A 504 12.19 136.59 27.37
N ASP A 505 11.71 137.42 26.45
CA ASP A 505 12.32 137.68 25.15
C ASP A 505 13.66 138.41 25.28
N ALA A 506 13.82 139.25 26.30
CA ALA A 506 15.08 139.88 26.67
C ALA A 506 16.05 138.94 27.42
N GLY A 507 15.78 137.63 27.47
CA GLY A 507 16.65 136.64 28.11
C GLY A 507 16.61 136.67 29.64
N TYR A 508 15.49 137.10 30.21
CA TYR A 508 15.26 137.29 31.65
C TYR A 508 16.08 138.42 32.31
N ASP A 509 16.68 139.31 31.51
CA ASP A 509 17.34 140.52 32.00
C ASP A 509 16.31 141.64 32.21
N VAL A 510 16.04 141.94 33.49
CA VAL A 510 15.05 142.95 33.91
C VAL A 510 15.51 144.38 33.60
N GLU A 511 16.83 144.64 33.56
CA GLU A 511 17.39 145.97 33.31
C GLU A 511 17.48 146.29 31.83
N ALA A 512 17.62 145.27 30.98
CA ALA A 512 17.53 145.42 29.52
C ALA A 512 16.17 146.01 29.09
N VAL A 513 15.09 145.68 29.79
CA VAL A 513 13.77 146.27 29.58
C VAL A 513 13.66 147.62 30.31
N LYS A 514 14.09 148.67 29.61
CA LYS A 514 14.05 150.06 30.09
C LYS A 514 12.61 150.52 30.34
N LEU A 515 12.43 151.31 31.41
CA LEU A 515 11.10 151.84 31.78
C LEU A 515 10.47 152.66 30.66
N SER A 516 11.26 153.45 29.92
CA SER A 516 10.77 154.21 28.75
C SER A 516 10.23 153.33 27.62
N HIS A 517 10.75 152.12 27.47
CA HIS A 517 10.25 151.17 26.48
C HIS A 517 8.88 150.62 26.91
N ILE A 518 8.72 150.29 28.20
CA ILE A 518 7.44 149.83 28.76
C ILE A 518 6.37 150.92 28.69
N GLU A 519 6.73 152.18 28.96
CA GLU A 519 5.83 153.32 28.78
C GLU A 519 5.34 153.42 27.34
N THR A 520 6.24 153.26 26.36
CA THR A 520 5.90 153.37 24.94
C THR A 520 4.97 152.26 24.49
N VAL A 521 5.23 151.00 24.91
CA VAL A 521 4.44 149.86 24.45
C VAL A 521 3.08 149.79 25.16
N LEU A 522 3.03 150.12 26.45
CA LEU A 522 1.78 150.06 27.22
C LEU A 522 1.01 151.39 27.23
N GLY A 523 1.61 152.50 26.78
CA GLY A 523 1.01 153.83 26.82
C GLY A 523 0.76 154.36 28.23
N VAL A 524 1.53 153.92 29.22
CA VAL A 524 1.34 154.26 30.65
C VAL A 524 2.43 155.18 31.19
N SER A 525 2.14 155.88 32.29
CA SER A 525 3.12 156.73 32.97
C SER A 525 4.28 155.94 33.59
N GLN A 526 5.43 156.59 33.79
CA GLN A 526 6.65 155.95 34.30
C GLN A 526 6.45 155.19 35.62
N GLY A 527 5.66 155.76 36.53
CA GLY A 527 5.29 155.12 37.79
C GLY A 527 4.49 153.83 37.59
N THR A 528 3.60 153.80 36.60
CA THR A 528 2.79 152.63 36.24
C THR A 528 3.63 151.58 35.50
N ALA A 529 4.49 152.00 34.58
CA ALA A 529 5.44 151.11 33.89
C ALA A 529 6.37 150.40 34.88
N SER A 530 6.85 151.11 35.91
CA SER A 530 7.63 150.52 37.01
C SER A 530 6.82 149.51 37.82
N GLY A 531 5.54 149.83 38.10
CA GLY A 531 4.60 148.90 38.75
C GLY A 531 4.34 147.63 37.93
N ARG A 532 4.16 147.76 36.61
CA ARG A 532 3.97 146.62 35.69
C ARG A 532 5.22 145.76 35.60
N ARG A 533 6.42 146.35 35.52
CA ARG A 533 7.69 145.63 35.55
C ARG A 533 7.87 144.84 36.84
N LYS A 534 7.54 145.42 38.01
CA LYS A 534 7.57 144.70 39.29
C LYS A 534 6.59 143.53 39.31
N ARG A 535 5.37 143.72 38.78
CA ARG A 535 4.37 142.65 38.73
C ARG A 535 4.75 141.54 37.75
N ALA A 536 5.34 141.89 36.61
CA ALA A 536 5.90 140.96 35.63
C ALA A 536 6.98 140.06 36.24
N VAL A 537 7.93 140.66 36.95
CA VAL A 537 8.97 139.92 37.69
C VAL A 537 8.37 138.99 38.73
N GLN A 538 7.30 139.41 39.42
CA GLN A 538 6.61 138.55 40.38
C GLN A 538 5.93 137.36 39.69
N ILE A 539 5.29 137.56 38.52
CA ILE A 539 4.68 136.47 37.74
C ILE A 539 5.73 135.44 37.32
N LEU A 540 6.88 135.90 36.78
CA LEU A 540 7.98 135.01 36.41
C LEU A 540 8.57 134.27 37.62
N ARG A 541 8.54 134.88 38.82
CA ARG A 541 8.97 134.24 40.05
C ARG A 541 7.98 133.17 40.52
N ASP A 542 6.69 133.47 40.49
CA ASP A 542 5.63 132.54 40.92
C ASP A 542 5.60 131.30 40.00
N ASN A 543 5.88 131.47 38.71
CA ASN A 543 6.01 130.37 37.74
C ASN A 543 7.38 129.64 37.79
N LYS A 544 8.33 130.07 38.64
CA LYS A 544 9.71 129.55 38.72
C LYS A 544 10.51 129.69 37.41
N GLU A 545 10.26 130.72 36.62
CA GLU A 545 10.89 130.95 35.32
C GLU A 545 12.15 131.86 35.39
N LEU A 546 12.37 132.61 36.49
CA LEU A 546 13.55 133.49 36.65
C LEU A 546 14.84 132.73 37.05
N PRO A 547 15.93 132.81 36.25
CA PRO A 547 17.20 132.16 36.56
C PRO A 547 17.93 132.80 37.76
N VAL A 548 18.63 131.96 38.55
CA VAL A 548 19.19 132.29 39.87
C VAL A 548 20.17 133.49 39.85
N THR A 549 20.85 133.74 38.74
CA THR A 549 21.82 134.85 38.56
C THR A 549 21.18 136.24 38.47
N ALA A 550 19.91 136.35 38.08
CA ALA A 550 19.18 137.62 37.96
C ALA A 550 18.52 138.09 39.28
N GLN A 551 18.48 137.24 40.31
CA GLN A 551 17.85 137.58 41.60
C GLN A 551 18.70 138.53 42.46
N ALA A 552 20.00 138.68 42.17
CA ALA A 552 20.94 139.47 42.98
C ALA A 552 21.00 140.97 42.61
N ALA A 553 20.60 141.38 41.39
CA ALA A 553 20.65 142.77 40.93
C ALA A 553 19.46 143.63 41.41
N ALA A 554 18.34 143.02 41.79
CA ALA A 554 17.10 143.73 42.15
C ALA A 554 17.00 144.15 43.63
N ARG A 555 18.12 144.35 44.33
CA ARG A 555 18.19 144.67 45.78
C ARG A 555 18.72 146.08 46.14
N VAL A 556 18.74 147.02 45.20
CA VAL A 556 18.87 148.47 45.47
C VAL A 556 17.62 149.21 45.01
#